data_AF-A0A1W1HN06-F1
#
_entry.id   AF-A0A1W1HN06-F1
#
_cell.length_a   1.000
_cell.length_b   1.000
_cell.length_c   1.000
_cell.angle_alpha   90.00
_cell.angle_beta   90.00
_cell.angle_gamma   90.00
#
_symmetry.space_group_name_H-M   'P 1'
#
loop_
_entity.id
_entity.type
_entity.pdbx_description
1 polymer ?
#
loop_
_entity_poly.entity_id
_entity_poly.type
_entity_poly.pdbx_seq_one_letter_code
_entity_poly.pdbx_strand_id
1 'polypeptide(L)'
;MLMSPLRAILRNSILLLAVALSGCDTERHRLMTDHYPSYPEGMRWAIDRGKILRGMNQDQVYLARGSPVCKKDVEDEGRMVTVWLYPPIGRDACVTSAFRVYFEEGVVTTWDRFTTPTRYTDPAGGMPAY
;
A
#
# COMPACT_ATOMS: atom_id res chain seq x y z
N MET A 1 -23.11 44.00 -21.78
CA MET A 1 -23.13 42.54 -21.56
C MET A 1 -21.70 42.06 -21.33
N LEU A 2 -21.25 41.99 -20.07
CA LEU A 2 -19.86 41.62 -19.74
C LEU A 2 -19.85 40.52 -18.65
N MET A 3 -20.35 39.32 -18.99
CA MET A 3 -20.42 38.17 -18.05
C MET A 3 -19.91 36.84 -18.65
N SER A 4 -19.28 36.87 -19.83
CA SER A 4 -18.89 35.65 -20.55
C SER A 4 -17.52 35.04 -20.19
N PRO A 5 -16.43 35.79 -19.89
CA PRO A 5 -15.12 35.16 -19.73
C PRO A 5 -14.98 34.45 -18.38
N LEU A 6 -15.53 35.01 -17.30
CA LEU A 6 -15.48 34.42 -15.95
C LEU A 6 -16.23 33.08 -15.87
N ARG A 7 -17.38 32.95 -16.54
CA ARG A 7 -18.14 31.70 -16.60
C ARG A 7 -17.42 30.61 -17.41
N ALA A 8 -16.73 30.99 -18.48
CA ALA A 8 -15.94 30.06 -19.29
C ALA A 8 -14.71 29.55 -18.52
N ILE A 9 -14.02 30.43 -17.79
CA ILE A 9 -12.87 30.07 -16.95
C ILE A 9 -13.32 29.12 -15.83
N LEU A 10 -14.38 29.45 -15.08
CA LEU A 10 -14.89 28.59 -14.02
C LEU A 10 -15.27 27.20 -14.53
N ARG A 11 -15.94 27.14 -15.68
CA ARG A 11 -16.39 25.88 -16.28
C ARG A 11 -15.20 25.02 -16.72
N ASN A 12 -14.15 25.61 -17.29
CA ASN A 12 -12.92 24.90 -17.65
C ASN A 12 -12.13 24.44 -16.41
N SER A 13 -12.08 25.25 -15.35
CA SER A 13 -11.44 24.87 -14.09
C SER A 13 -12.15 23.69 -13.41
N ILE A 14 -13.49 23.65 -13.44
CA ILE A 14 -14.29 22.53 -12.92
C ILE A 14 -14.06 21.26 -13.73
N LEU A 15 -13.98 21.37 -15.07
CA LEU A 15 -13.70 20.22 -15.95
C LEU A 15 -12.29 19.65 -15.71
N LEU A 16 -11.28 20.52 -15.55
CA LEU A 16 -9.92 20.11 -15.19
C LEU A 16 -9.87 19.44 -13.81
N LEU A 17 -10.61 19.96 -12.82
CA LEU A 17 -10.73 19.33 -11.50
C LEU A 17 -11.38 17.94 -11.59
N ALA A 18 -12.44 17.79 -12.38
CA ALA A 18 -13.16 16.53 -12.52
C ALA A 18 -12.29 15.44 -13.16
N VAL A 19 -11.49 15.79 -14.18
CA VAL A 19 -10.55 14.85 -14.82
C VAL A 19 -9.40 14.50 -13.88
N ALA A 20 -8.91 15.45 -13.07
CA ALA A 20 -7.86 15.19 -12.08
C ALA A 20 -8.34 14.27 -10.94
N LEU A 21 -9.63 14.28 -10.60
CA LEU A 21 -10.19 13.47 -9.51
C LEU A 21 -10.58 12.04 -9.94
N SER A 22 -10.78 11.78 -11.25
CA SER A 22 -11.20 10.45 -11.73
C SER A 22 -10.12 9.36 -11.71
N GLY A 23 -8.86 9.71 -11.45
CA GLY A 23 -7.72 8.78 -11.52
C GLY A 23 -7.34 8.09 -10.20
N CYS A 24 -8.02 8.37 -9.09
CA CYS A 24 -7.41 8.10 -7.78
C CYS A 24 -7.58 6.66 -7.25
N ASP A 25 -8.46 5.82 -7.82
CA ASP A 25 -8.70 4.47 -7.27
C ASP A 25 -9.17 3.43 -8.31
N THR A 26 -8.83 3.63 -9.58
CA THR A 26 -9.29 2.77 -10.69
C THR A 26 -8.85 1.31 -10.52
N GLU A 27 -7.62 1.09 -10.04
CA GLU A 27 -7.10 -0.26 -9.86
C GLU A 27 -7.76 -0.98 -8.68
N ARG A 28 -7.94 -0.30 -7.54
CA ARG A 28 -8.67 -0.86 -6.40
C ARG A 28 -10.10 -1.21 -6.79
N HIS A 29 -10.79 -0.32 -7.51
CA HIS A 29 -12.15 -0.56 -7.96
C HIS A 29 -12.24 -1.79 -8.88
N ARG A 30 -11.32 -1.91 -9.83
CA ARG A 30 -11.19 -3.08 -10.71
C ARG A 30 -10.98 -4.36 -9.91
N LEU A 31 -10.01 -4.37 -8.99
CA LEU A 31 -9.73 -5.53 -8.13
C LEU A 31 -10.93 -5.92 -7.25
N MET A 32 -11.63 -4.94 -6.67
CA MET A 32 -12.82 -5.16 -5.86
C MET A 32 -14.00 -5.72 -6.66
N THR A 33 -14.07 -5.45 -7.97
CA THR A 33 -15.15 -5.88 -8.84
C THR A 33 -14.85 -7.24 -9.48
N ASP A 34 -13.64 -7.40 -10.01
CA ASP A 34 -13.28 -8.53 -10.86
C ASP A 34 -12.73 -9.72 -10.05
N HIS A 35 -11.97 -9.45 -8.99
CA HIS A 35 -11.24 -10.49 -8.26
C HIS A 35 -11.77 -10.74 -6.85
N TYR A 36 -12.03 -9.69 -6.07
CA TYR A 36 -12.44 -9.81 -4.66
C TYR A 36 -13.64 -10.74 -4.42
N PRO A 37 -14.71 -10.77 -5.26
CA PRO A 37 -15.85 -11.67 -5.03
C PRO A 37 -15.47 -13.16 -5.06
N SER A 38 -14.42 -13.51 -5.80
CA SER A 38 -13.91 -14.89 -5.94
C SER A 38 -13.02 -15.34 -4.79
N TYR A 39 -12.58 -14.43 -3.92
CA TYR A 39 -11.66 -14.78 -2.85
C TYR A 39 -12.34 -15.62 -1.75
N PRO A 40 -11.59 -16.53 -1.10
CA PRO A 40 -12.09 -17.28 0.05
C PRO A 40 -12.58 -16.36 1.18
N GLU A 41 -13.55 -16.83 1.96
CA GLU A 41 -14.18 -16.04 3.03
C GLU A 41 -13.17 -15.45 4.02
N GLY A 42 -12.23 -16.26 4.51
CA GLY A 42 -11.19 -15.79 5.44
C GLY A 42 -10.29 -14.70 4.85
N MET A 43 -10.07 -14.73 3.53
CA MET A 43 -9.26 -13.74 2.82
C MET A 43 -10.02 -12.42 2.62
N ARG A 44 -11.31 -12.50 2.26
CA ARG A 44 -12.20 -11.32 2.21
C ARG A 44 -12.30 -10.66 3.58
N TRP A 45 -12.53 -11.44 4.64
CA TRP A 45 -12.57 -10.94 6.01
C TRP A 45 -11.28 -10.20 6.39
N ALA A 46 -10.13 -10.75 6.02
CA ALA A 46 -8.85 -10.11 6.31
C ALA A 46 -8.67 -8.80 5.54
N ILE A 47 -9.04 -8.77 4.26
CA ILE A 47 -9.03 -7.53 3.45
C ILE A 47 -9.93 -6.47 4.08
N ASP A 48 -11.16 -6.82 4.45
CA ASP A 48 -12.14 -5.88 5.03
C ASP A 48 -11.68 -5.31 6.37
N ARG A 49 -10.88 -6.09 7.12
CA ARG A 49 -10.32 -5.71 8.42
C ARG A 49 -8.92 -5.10 8.34
N GLY A 50 -8.37 -4.94 7.14
CA GLY A 50 -7.01 -4.46 6.92
C GLY A 50 -5.93 -5.34 7.56
N LYS A 51 -6.16 -6.66 7.59
CA LYS A 51 -5.27 -7.67 8.15
C LYS A 51 -4.48 -8.37 7.05
N ILE A 52 -3.27 -8.78 7.40
CA ILE A 52 -2.39 -9.58 6.54
C ILE A 52 -2.47 -11.03 6.99
N LEU A 53 -2.55 -11.94 6.03
CA LEU A 53 -2.51 -13.38 6.23
C LEU A 53 -1.39 -13.99 5.37
N ARG A 54 -0.85 -15.12 5.83
CA ARG A 54 0.06 -15.92 4.99
C ARG A 54 -0.68 -16.40 3.73
N GLY A 55 0.03 -16.44 2.62
CA GLY A 55 -0.53 -16.83 1.32
C GLY A 55 -1.29 -15.73 0.58
N MET A 56 -1.45 -14.53 1.16
CA MET A 56 -1.97 -13.40 0.41
C MET A 56 -1.03 -13.02 -0.73
N ASN A 57 -1.54 -12.74 -1.91
CA ASN A 57 -0.74 -12.15 -2.99
C ASN A 57 -0.66 -10.62 -2.86
N GLN A 58 0.13 -9.99 -3.74
CA GLN A 58 0.34 -8.54 -3.71
C GLN A 58 -0.96 -7.73 -3.89
N ASP A 59 -1.89 -8.17 -4.73
CA ASP A 59 -3.18 -7.49 -4.94
C ASP A 59 -4.05 -7.54 -3.68
N GLN A 60 -4.08 -8.68 -2.99
CA GLN A 60 -4.82 -8.85 -1.74
C GLN A 60 -4.23 -8.00 -0.62
N VAL A 61 -2.89 -7.93 -0.53
CA VAL A 61 -2.22 -7.01 0.40
C VAL A 61 -2.52 -5.56 0.05
N TYR A 62 -2.52 -5.20 -1.23
CA TYR A 62 -2.91 -3.87 -1.69
C TYR A 62 -4.37 -3.54 -1.34
N LEU A 63 -5.31 -4.47 -1.51
CA LEU A 63 -6.69 -4.27 -1.10
C LEU A 63 -6.82 -4.08 0.41
N ALA A 64 -6.06 -4.81 1.21
CA ALA A 64 -6.08 -4.74 2.68
C ALA A 64 -5.40 -3.48 3.25
N ARG A 65 -4.28 -3.03 2.66
CA ARG A 65 -3.40 -2.02 3.27
C ARG A 65 -3.11 -0.81 2.37
N GLY A 66 -3.56 -0.84 1.13
CA GLY A 66 -3.19 0.15 0.11
C GLY A 66 -1.77 -0.01 -0.38
N SER A 67 -1.32 0.97 -1.17
CA SER A 67 0.03 1.02 -1.71
C SER A 67 1.07 1.13 -0.59
N PRO A 68 2.16 0.34 -0.63
CA PRO A 68 3.28 0.57 0.26
C PRO A 68 3.96 1.90 -0.08
N VAL A 69 4.64 2.49 0.90
CA VAL A 69 5.47 3.68 0.66
C VAL A 69 6.72 3.30 -0.12
N CYS A 70 7.23 2.09 0.11
CA CYS A 70 8.46 1.62 -0.51
C CYS A 70 8.41 0.11 -0.76
N LYS A 71 9.00 -0.31 -1.88
CA LYS A 71 9.16 -1.72 -2.26
C LYS A 71 10.64 -1.97 -2.48
N LYS A 72 11.16 -3.08 -1.99
CA LYS A 72 12.55 -3.48 -2.21
C LYS A 72 12.65 -4.99 -2.36
N ASP A 73 13.59 -5.45 -3.16
CA ASP A 73 13.98 -6.85 -3.20
C ASP A 73 15.23 -7.02 -2.33
N VAL A 74 15.20 -8.03 -1.46
CA VAL A 74 16.25 -8.29 -0.47
C VAL A 74 16.59 -9.77 -0.55
N GLU A 75 17.85 -10.10 -0.37
CA GLU A 75 18.26 -11.48 -0.16
C GLU A 75 18.09 -11.82 1.33
N ASP A 76 17.28 -12.83 1.63
CA ASP A 76 17.04 -13.35 2.97
C ASP A 76 17.33 -14.85 2.97
N GLU A 77 18.30 -15.29 3.77
CA GLU A 77 18.76 -16.69 3.82
C GLU A 77 19.08 -17.31 2.44
N GLY A 78 19.63 -16.52 1.51
CA GLY A 78 19.96 -16.97 0.14
C GLY A 78 18.77 -17.01 -0.83
N ARG A 79 17.61 -16.49 -0.43
CA ARG A 79 16.40 -16.41 -1.25
C ARG A 79 16.04 -14.95 -1.51
N MET A 80 15.60 -14.67 -2.75
CA MET A 80 15.13 -13.33 -3.12
C MET A 80 13.71 -13.13 -2.60
N VAL A 81 13.54 -12.17 -1.69
CA VAL A 81 12.25 -11.79 -1.12
C VAL A 81 11.90 -10.35 -1.46
N THR A 82 10.67 -10.12 -1.91
CA THR A 82 10.16 -8.76 -2.10
C THR A 82 9.56 -8.28 -0.79
N VAL A 83 9.93 -7.07 -0.35
CA VAL A 83 9.48 -6.49 0.91
C VAL A 83 8.73 -5.19 0.64
N TRP A 84 7.49 -5.15 1.12
CA TRP A 84 6.65 -3.95 1.09
C TRP A 84 6.71 -3.25 2.44
N LEU A 85 6.98 -1.95 2.39
CA LEU A 85 7.25 -1.11 3.54
C LEU A 85 6.13 -0.08 3.67
N TYR A 86 5.44 -0.12 4.80
CA TYR A 86 4.32 0.79 5.10
C TYR A 86 4.76 1.94 6.01
N PRO A 87 3.99 3.05 6.04
CA PRO A 87 4.43 4.30 6.62
C PRO A 87 5.13 4.17 7.99
N PRO A 88 6.18 4.98 8.19
CA PRO A 88 7.13 4.81 9.27
C PRO A 88 6.68 5.47 10.58
N ILE A 89 7.55 5.34 11.59
CA ILE A 89 7.58 6.20 12.79
C ILE A 89 8.62 7.33 12.65
N GLY A 90 9.51 7.30 11.64
CA GLY A 90 10.65 8.23 11.45
C GLY A 90 10.68 9.04 10.14
N ARG A 91 11.81 9.71 9.87
CA ARG A 91 12.00 10.66 8.74
C ARG A 91 12.09 10.00 7.35
N ASP A 92 12.65 8.78 7.26
CA ASP A 92 12.77 8.04 6.00
C ASP A 92 11.88 6.79 6.04
N ALA A 93 10.82 6.78 5.24
CA ALA A 93 9.85 5.70 5.19
C ALA A 93 10.39 4.39 4.59
N CYS A 94 11.39 4.45 3.71
CA CYS A 94 12.00 3.28 3.10
C CYS A 94 12.94 2.54 4.07
N VAL A 95 13.39 3.20 5.13
CA VAL A 95 14.30 2.62 6.14
C VAL A 95 13.56 2.34 7.46
N THR A 96 12.72 3.28 7.90
CA THR A 96 12.15 3.31 9.25
C THR A 96 10.68 2.84 9.32
N SER A 97 10.29 1.99 8.38
CA SER A 97 8.90 1.50 8.22
C SER A 97 8.39 0.82 9.50
N ALA A 98 7.20 1.19 9.98
CA ALA A 98 6.61 0.60 11.18
C ALA A 98 6.01 -0.80 10.93
N PHE A 99 5.76 -1.13 9.67
CA PHE A 99 5.13 -2.37 9.28
C PHE A 99 5.68 -2.85 7.95
N ARG A 100 6.02 -4.14 7.89
CA ARG A 100 6.63 -4.77 6.71
C ARG A 100 5.88 -6.03 6.34
N VAL A 101 5.74 -6.25 5.04
CA VAL A 101 5.17 -7.48 4.50
C VAL A 101 6.19 -8.09 3.55
N TYR A 102 6.52 -9.36 3.77
CA TYR A 102 7.53 -10.10 3.01
C TYR A 102 6.83 -11.07 2.07
N PHE A 103 7.25 -11.06 0.82
CA PHE A 103 6.73 -11.90 -0.24
C PHE A 103 7.83 -12.80 -0.78
N GLU A 104 7.53 -14.09 -0.84
CA GLU A 104 8.33 -15.09 -1.55
C GLU A 104 7.44 -15.64 -2.66
N GLU A 105 7.97 -15.73 -3.88
CA GLU A 105 7.20 -16.18 -5.06
C GLU A 105 5.86 -15.44 -5.25
N GLY A 106 5.81 -14.16 -4.86
CA GLY A 106 4.63 -13.30 -5.01
C GLY A 106 3.55 -13.44 -3.93
N VAL A 107 3.76 -14.29 -2.90
CA VAL A 107 2.82 -14.50 -1.80
C VAL A 107 3.43 -14.17 -0.44
N VAL A 108 2.60 -13.72 0.50
CA VAL A 108 3.02 -13.37 1.85
C VAL A 108 3.50 -14.60 2.61
N THR A 109 4.75 -14.57 3.06
CA THR A 109 5.32 -15.58 3.96
C THR A 109 5.30 -15.13 5.41
N THR A 110 5.64 -13.86 5.65
CA THR A 110 5.66 -13.25 6.98
C THR A 110 5.43 -11.74 6.94
N TRP A 111 5.19 -11.13 8.10
CA TRP A 111 5.09 -9.68 8.27
C TRP A 111 5.54 -9.28 9.67
N ASP A 112 6.13 -8.10 9.78
CA ASP A 112 6.63 -7.55 11.05
C ASP A 112 5.94 -6.24 11.39
N ARG A 113 5.77 -5.99 12.69
CA ARG A 113 5.34 -4.70 13.23
C ARG A 113 6.35 -4.18 14.24
N PHE A 114 6.92 -3.03 13.93
CA PHE A 114 7.84 -2.31 14.79
C PHE A 114 7.05 -1.24 15.55
N THR A 115 6.97 -1.35 16.87
CA THR A 115 6.28 -0.38 17.74
C THR A 115 7.21 0.71 18.26
N THR A 116 8.52 0.47 18.20
CA THR A 116 9.56 1.41 18.63
C THR A 116 10.17 2.09 17.39
N PRO A 117 10.37 3.42 17.39
CA PRO A 117 11.09 4.10 16.34
C PRO A 117 12.50 3.49 16.19
N THR A 118 12.90 3.19 14.96
CA THR A 118 14.25 2.71 14.67
C THR A 118 15.28 3.74 15.09
N ARG A 119 16.21 3.37 15.98
CA ARG A 119 17.37 4.19 16.34
C ARG A 119 18.40 4.13 15.21
N TYR A 120 19.27 5.14 15.14
CA TYR A 120 20.37 5.16 14.16
C TYR A 120 21.30 3.94 14.28
N THR A 121 21.37 3.33 15.47
CA THR A 121 22.17 2.15 15.76
C THR A 121 21.49 0.83 15.42
N ASP A 122 20.20 0.85 15.06
CA ASP A 122 19.47 -0.38 14.77
C ASP A 122 19.89 -0.91 13.38
N PRO A 123 19.95 -2.23 13.19
CA PRO A 123 20.24 -2.82 11.88
C PRO A 123 19.23 -2.32 10.83
N ALA A 124 19.63 -2.35 9.56
CA ALA A 124 18.80 -1.89 8.44
C ALA A 124 17.47 -2.68 8.41
N GLY A 125 16.45 -2.15 9.07
CA GLY A 125 15.31 -2.96 9.43
C GLY A 125 14.66 -2.67 10.78
N GLY A 126 15.32 -2.00 11.73
CA GLY A 126 14.77 -1.92 13.09
C GLY A 126 14.70 -3.29 13.77
N MET A 127 14.27 -3.29 15.04
CA MET A 127 14.24 -4.49 15.88
C MET A 127 12.78 -4.91 16.15
N PRO A 128 12.35 -6.13 15.77
CA PRO A 128 10.98 -6.58 16.05
C PRO A 128 10.77 -6.71 17.57
N ALA A 129 9.55 -6.42 18.04
CA ALA A 129 9.18 -6.68 19.43
C ALA A 129 8.84 -8.16 19.58
N TYR A 130 9.61 -8.88 20.40
CA TYR A 130 9.36 -10.28 20.78
C TYR A 130 8.15 -10.39 21.71
#